data_AF-E6KRF1-F1
#
_entry.id   AF-E6KRF1-F1
#
_cell.length_a   1.000
_cell.length_b   1.000
_cell.length_c   1.000
_cell.angle_alpha   90.00
_cell.angle_beta   90.00
_cell.angle_gamma   90.00
#
_symmetry.space_group_name_H-M   'P 1'
#
loop_
_entity.id
_entity.type
_entity.pdbx_description
1 polymer ?
#
loop_
_entity_poly.entity_id
_entity_poly.type
_entity_poly.pdbx_seq_one_letter_code
_entity_poly.pdbx_strand_id
1 'polypeptide(L)' 'MEIFIGIRDNTRQLALDVDMSESELVSKVNEALASANGLLDLTGSKGQRLLVPTRALGYVQIASKNERRVGFAIG' A
#
# COMPACT_ATOMS: atom_id res chain seq x y z
N MET A 1 0.09 4.83 7.33
CA MET A 1 -1.07 4.50 6.47
C MET A 1 -1.02 3.02 6.23
N GLU A 2 -2.12 2.31 6.45
CA GLU A 2 -2.12 0.86 6.25
C GLU A 2 -2.47 0.52 4.80
N ILE A 3 -1.71 -0.40 4.22
CA ILE A 3 -1.93 -0.91 2.87
C ILE A 3 -1.96 -2.42 2.89
N PHE A 4 -2.73 -3.01 1.98
CA PHE A 4 -2.87 -4.44 1.81
C PHE A 4 -2.45 -4.81 0.40
N ILE A 5 -1.51 -5.74 0.28
CA ILE A 5 -0.99 -6.18 -1.00
C ILE A 5 -1.42 -7.62 -1.23
N GLY A 6 -2.18 -7.85 -2.29
CA GLY A 6 -2.55 -9.18 -2.76
C GLY A 6 -1.55 -9.70 -3.79
N ILE A 7 -1.16 -10.96 -3.66
CA ILE A 7 -0.28 -11.64 -4.63
C ILE A 7 -1.14 -12.58 -5.47
N ARG A 8 -0.96 -12.56 -6.80
CA ARG A 8 -1.83 -13.30 -7.75
C ARG A 8 -1.86 -14.81 -7.50
N ASP A 9 -0.74 -15.36 -7.05
CA ASP A 9 -0.56 -16.79 -6.75
C ASP A 9 -0.65 -17.13 -5.25
N ASN A 10 -1.12 -16.19 -4.42
CA ASN A 10 -1.22 -16.39 -2.98
C ASN A 10 -2.54 -15.88 -2.40
N THR A 11 -3.23 -16.72 -1.63
CA THR A 11 -4.47 -16.34 -0.94
C THR A 11 -4.22 -15.39 0.25
N ARG A 12 -2.98 -15.25 0.70
CA ARG A 12 -2.62 -14.35 1.81
C ARG A 12 -2.40 -12.94 1.28
N GLN A 13 -3.08 -12.00 1.91
CA GLN A 13 -2.78 -10.57 1.79
C GLN A 13 -1.65 -10.20 2.76
N LEU A 14 -0.75 -9.31 2.34
CA LEU A 14 0.26 -8.73 3.22
C LEU A 14 -0.20 -7.34 3.65
N ALA A 15 -0.33 -7.14 4.96
CA ALA A 15 -0.57 -5.83 5.55
C ALA A 15 0.77 -5.14 5.80
N LEU A 16 0.93 -3.92 5.31
CA LEU A 16 2.09 -3.08 5.52
C LEU A 16 1.62 -1.70 5.97
N ASP A 17 2.18 -1.18 7.06
CA ASP A 17 1.95 0.22 7.44
C ASP A 17 3.12 1.05 6.93
N VAL A 18 2.83 2.06 6.09
CA VAL A 18 3.80 2.94 5.45
C VAL A 18 3.66 4.37 5.94
N ASP A 19 4.79 5.06 6.12
CA ASP A 19 4.87 6.46 6.54
C ASP A 19 5.02 7.40 5.32
N MET A 20 4.10 7.29 4.37
CA MET A 20 4.09 8.13 3.16
C MET A 20 2.68 8.50 2.75
N SER A 21 2.57 9.49 1.87
CA SER A 21 1.27 9.96 1.35
C SER A 21 0.71 8.99 0.29
N GLU A 22 -0.62 8.98 0.13
CA GLU A 22 -1.31 8.16 -0.88
C GLU A 22 -0.75 8.40 -2.30
N SER A 23 -0.58 9.67 -2.67
CA SER A 23 -0.05 10.07 -3.98
C SER A 23 1.36 9.55 -4.23
N GLU A 24 2.24 9.57 -3.21
CA GLU A 24 3.61 9.07 -3.33
C GLU A 24 3.63 7.54 -3.49
N LEU A 25 2.78 6.84 -2.74
CA LEU A 25 2.63 5.40 -2.86
C LEU A 25 2.15 5.02 -4.27
N VAL A 26 1.12 5.70 -4.77
CA VAL A 26 0.58 5.46 -6.12
C VAL A 26 1.65 5.72 -7.19
N SER A 27 2.45 6.79 -7.04
CA SER A 27 3.56 7.05 -7.96
C SER A 27 4.58 5.91 -7.96
N LYS A 28 5.05 5.48 -6.77
CA LYS A 28 5.99 4.36 -6.63
C LYS A 28 5.46 3.05 -7.21
N VAL A 29 4.17 2.78 -7.01
CA VAL A 29 3.51 1.60 -7.59
C VAL A 29 3.49 1.68 -9.11
N ASN A 30 3.15 2.84 -9.69
CA ASN A 30 3.16 3.04 -11.14
C ASN A 30 4.57 2.94 -11.73
N GLU A 31 5.59 3.52 -11.08
CA GLU A 31 6.98 3.40 -11.51
C GLU A 31 7.47 1.95 -11.49
N ALA A 32 7.10 1.20 -10.44
CA ALA A 32 7.40 -0.23 -10.37
C ALA A 32 6.67 -1.00 -11.50
N LEU A 33 5.40 -0.72 -11.76
CA LEU A 33 4.61 -1.36 -12.81
C LEU A 33 5.12 -1.03 -14.23
N ALA A 34 5.66 0.18 -14.45
CA ALA A 34 6.24 0.58 -15.73
C ALA A 34 7.54 -0.17 -16.06
N SER A 35 8.22 -0.70 -15.04
CA SER A 35 9.44 -1.49 -15.20
C SER A 35 9.09 -2.96 -15.48
N ALA A 36 9.59 -3.52 -16.59
CA ALA A 36 9.29 -4.90 -17.03
C ALA A 36 9.68 -5.99 -16.01
N ASN A 37 10.71 -5.75 -15.19
CA ASN A 37 11.11 -6.56 -14.04
C ASN A 37 11.01 -5.75 -12.74
N GLY A 38 10.04 -4.85 -12.66
CA GLY A 38 9.90 -3.93 -11.55
C GLY A 38 9.71 -4.63 -10.22
N LEU A 39 10.41 -4.12 -9.21
CA LEU A 39 10.28 -4.55 -7.84
C LEU A 39 9.62 -3.42 -7.08
N LEU A 40 8.44 -3.68 -6.51
CA LEU A 40 7.81 -2.75 -5.60
C LEU A 40 8.51 -2.89 -4.24
N ASP A 41 9.40 -1.93 -3.97
CA ASP A 41 10.08 -1.80 -2.69
C ASP A 41 9.34 -0.77 -1.82
N LEU A 42 8.78 -1.26 -0.72
CA LEU A 42 8.09 -0.44 0.25
C LEU A 42 8.73 -0.62 1.62
N THR A 43 9.10 0.50 2.23
CA THR A 43 9.58 0.53 3.61
C THR A 43 8.42 0.94 4.51
N GLY A 44 8.06 0.06 5.42
CA GLY A 44 7.02 0.32 6.41
C GLY A 44 7.55 1.05 7.64
N SER A 45 6.67 1.73 8.36
CA SER A 45 6.99 2.56 9.53
C SER A 45 7.60 1.77 10.68
N LYS A 46 7.37 0.45 10.73
CA LYS A 46 7.95 -0.46 11.75
C LYS A 46 9.34 -0.99 11.41
N GLY A 47 10.02 -0.42 10.41
CA GLY A 47 11.33 -0.91 9.93
C GLY A 47 11.25 -2.21 9.11
N GLN A 48 10.03 -2.65 8.79
CA GLN A 48 9.78 -3.78 7.90
C GLN A 48 9.92 -3.32 6.44
N ARG A 49 10.75 -4.01 5.66
CA ARG A 49 10.92 -3.73 4.23
C ARG A 49 10.24 -4.84 3.45
N LEU A 50 9.35 -4.46 2.55
CA LEU A 50 8.59 -5.37 1.72
C LEU A 50 9.02 -5.20 0.27
N LEU A 51 9.43 -6.31 -0.35
CA LEU A 51 9.83 -6.35 -1.74
C LEU A 51 8.90 -7.31 -2.49
N VAL A 52 8.10 -6.78 -3.41
CA VAL A 52 7.12 -7.56 -4.17
C VAL A 52 7.37 -7.37 -5.66
N PRO A 53 7.64 -8.45 -6.43
CA PRO A 53 7.75 -8.37 -7.87
C PRO A 53 6.43 -7.92 -8.49
N THR A 54 6.46 -6.94 -9.41
CA THR A 54 5.25 -6.43 -10.06
C THR A 54 4.50 -7.50 -10.85
N ARG A 55 5.22 -8.50 -11.36
CA ARG A 55 4.64 -9.66 -12.06
C ARG A 55 3.73 -10.51 -11.15
N ALA A 56 4.07 -10.61 -9.86
CA ALA A 56 3.30 -11.37 -8.87
C ALA A 56 2.21 -10.52 -8.19
N LEU A 57 2.24 -9.20 -8.40
CA LEU A 57 1.33 -8.26 -7.77
C LEU A 57 -0.07 -8.40 -8.36
N GLY A 58 -1.03 -8.77 -7.51
CA GLY A 58 -2.45 -8.89 -7.86
C GLY A 58 -3.16 -7.54 -7.72
N TYR A 59 -3.07 -6.94 -6.54
CA TYR A 59 -3.66 -5.64 -6.24
C TYR A 59 -2.93 -4.96 -5.06
N VAL A 60 -3.05 -3.63 -4.98
CA VAL A 60 -2.70 -2.83 -3.81
C VAL A 60 -3.96 -2.13 -3.33
N GLN A 61 -4.40 -2.45 -2.12
CA GLN A 61 -5.51 -1.79 -1.46
C GLN A 61 -4.95 -0.81 -0.43
N ILE A 62 -5.37 0.44 -0.52
CA ILE A 62 -4.97 1.50 0.41
C ILE A 62 -6.10 1.62 1.43
N ALA A 63 -5.82 1.29 2.68
CA ALA A 63 -6.77 1.50 3.76
C ALA A 63 -6.58 2.93 4.29
N SER A 64 -7.42 3.86 3.80
CA SER A 64 -7.50 5.19 4.38
C SER A 64 -7.90 5.05 5.85
N LYS A 65 -7.06 5.56 6.76
CA LYS A 65 -7.40 5.70 8.17
C LYS A 65 -8.55 6.70 8.23
N ASN A 66 -9.77 6.19 8.18
CA ASN A 66 -10.98 7.00 8.17
C ASN A 66 -11.07 7.65 9.56
N GLU A 67 -10.51 8.84 9.68
CA GLU A 67 -10.66 9.70 10.84
C GLU A 67 -12.15 10.01 10.90
N ARG A 68 -12.88 9.26 11.74
CA ARG A 68 -14.31 9.45 11.93
C ARG A 68 -14.51 10.91 12.32
N ARG A 69 -15.01 11.72 11.40
CA ARG A 69 -15.46 13.08 11.69
C ARG A 69 -16.67 12.92 12.60
N VAL A 70 -16.45 12.96 13.92
CA VAL A 70 -17.54 12.99 14.90
C VAL A 70 -18.26 14.33 14.75
N GLY A 71 -19.32 14.32 13.95
CA GLY A 71 -20.25 15.43 13.84
C GLY A 71 -21.15 15.44 15.07
N PHE A 72 -20.73 16.11 16.14
CA PHE A 72 -21.63 16.59 17.19
C PHE A 72 -21.53 18.12 17.24
N ALA A 73 -22.07 18.76 16.21
CA ALA A 73 -22.57 20.12 16.30
C ALA A 73 -24.09 20.02 16.42
N ILE A 74 -24.59 19.96 17.66
CA ILE A 74 -25.95 20.40 17.98
C ILE A 74 -25.80 21.49 19.05
N GLY A 75 -25.99 22.72 18.60
CA GLY A 75 -26.46 23.81 19.47
C GLY A 75 -27.98 23.77 19.54
#